data_AF-A0A9P9MQD3-F1
#
_entry.id   AF-A0A9P9MQD3-F1
#
_cell.length_a   1.000
_cell.length_b   1.000
_cell.length_c   1.000
_cell.angle_alpha   90.00
_cell.angle_beta   90.00
_cell.angle_gamma   90.00
#
_symmetry.space_group_name_H-M   'P 1'
#
loop_
_entity.id
_entity.type
_entity.pdbx_description
1 polymer ?
#
loop_
_entity_poly.entity_id
_entity_poly.type
_entity_poly.pdbx_seq_one_letter_code
_entity_poly.pdbx_strand_id
1 'polypeptide(L)' 'IPPTFRDAINITRELRFQYLWIDSLYIIQNDLEEWRRESQIIGSIFAGASVTIAA' A
#
# COMPACT_ATOMS: atom_id res chain seq x y z
N ILE A 1 -7.94 2.79 -13.86
CA ILE A 1 -7.44 2.80 -12.47
C ILE A 1 -8.61 2.41 -11.58
N PRO A 2 -8.49 1.40 -10.70
CA PRO A 2 -9.53 0.99 -9.76
C PRO A 2 -10.07 2.18 -8.94
N PRO A 3 -11.37 2.21 -8.59
CA PRO A 3 -11.96 3.27 -7.76
C PRO A 3 -11.22 3.49 -6.44
N THR A 4 -10.83 2.40 -5.77
CA THR A 4 -10.10 2.42 -4.50
C THR A 4 -8.77 3.18 -4.56
N PHE A 5 -8.07 3.15 -5.69
CA PHE A 5 -6.82 3.91 -5.85
C PHE A 5 -7.09 5.40 -6.02
N ARG A 6 -8.21 5.76 -6.64
CA ARG A 6 -8.61 7.16 -6.77
C ARG A 6 -8.96 7.75 -5.41
N ASP A 7 -9.65 6.98 -4.58
CA ASP A 7 -9.99 7.38 -3.21
C ASP A 7 -8.74 7.52 -2.35
N ALA A 8 -7.81 6.55 -2.43
CA ALA A 8 -6.53 6.62 -1.72
C ALA A 8 -5.70 7.85 -2.13
N ILE A 9 -5.66 8.21 -3.42
CA ILE A 9 -4.99 9.42 -3.92
C ILE A 9 -5.65 10.68 -3.35
N ASN A 10 -6.98 10.76 -3.36
CA ASN A 10 -7.71 11.91 -2.86
C ASN A 10 -7.44 12.11 -1.35
N ILE A 11 -7.58 11.05 -0.55
CA ILE A 11 -7.31 11.08 0.89
C ILE A 11 -5.87 11.51 1.18
N THR A 12 -4.89 10.95 0.46
CA THR A 12 -3.47 11.30 0.64
C THR A 12 -3.22 12.80 0.39
N ARG A 13 -3.84 13.36 -0.65
CA ARG A 13 -3.71 14.78 -1.00
C ARG A 13 -4.40 15.69 0.01
N GLU A 14 -5.57 15.29 0.52
CA GLU A 14 -6.30 16.00 1.57
C GLU A 14 -5.49 16.05 2.88
N LEU A 15 -4.82 14.94 3.22
CA LEU A 15 -3.90 14.83 4.35
C LEU A 15 -2.55 15.52 4.13
N ARG A 16 -2.34 16.19 2.99
CA ARG A 16 -1.11 16.90 2.62
C ARG A 16 0.14 16.02 2.52
N PHE A 17 -0.01 14.72 2.30
CA PHE A 17 1.09 13.84 1.98
C PHE A 17 1.41 13.87 0.48
N GLN A 18 2.70 13.81 0.16
CA GLN A 18 3.18 13.83 -1.22
C GLN A 18 3.34 12.42 -1.82
N TYR A 19 3.50 11.41 -0.96
CA TYR A 19 3.78 10.03 -1.35
C TYR A 19 2.67 9.11 -0.88
N LEU A 20 2.27 8.20 -1.77
CA LEU A 20 1.30 7.14 -1.52
C LEU A 20 1.94 5.83 -1.97
N TRP A 21 1.99 4.86 -1.07
CA TRP A 21 2.35 3.48 -1.38
C TRP A 21 1.07 2.64 -1.47
N ILE A 22 0.99 1.77 -2.49
CA ILE A 22 -0.16 0.87 -2.71
C ILE A 22 0.37 -0.56 -2.84
N ASP A 23 -0.01 -1.42 -1.90
CA ASP A 23 0.41 -2.81 -1.77
C ASP A 23 0.06 -3.68 -2.99
N SER A 24 -1.14 -3.51 -3.53
CA SER A 24 -1.66 -4.23 -4.70
C SER A 24 -0.92 -3.93 -6.02
N LEU A 25 -0.06 -2.92 -6.06
CA LEU A 25 0.79 -2.64 -7.23
C LEU A 25 2.08 -3.47 -7.25
N TYR A 26 2.50 -4.03 -6.11
CA TYR A 26 3.82 -4.66 -5.96
C TYR A 26 3.75 -6.14 -5.56
N ILE A 27 2.61 -6.58 -5.02
CA ILE A 27 2.48 -7.93 -4.47
C ILE A 27 1.83 -8.86 -5.50
N ILE A 28 2.57 -9.86 -5.94
CA ILE A 28 2.02 -11.03 -6.63
C ILE A 28 1.27 -11.86 -5.60
N GLN A 29 -0.05 -11.69 -5.53
CA GLN A 29 -0.89 -12.41 -4.56
C GLN A 29 -1.10 -13.90 -4.91
N ASN A 30 -0.65 -14.34 -6.08
CA ASN A 30 -0.90 -15.69 -6.61
C ASN A 30 0.24 -16.68 -6.35
N ASP A 31 1.31 -16.26 -5.67
CA ASP A 31 2.43 -17.11 -5.24
C ASP A 31 2.67 -16.94 -3.74
N LEU A 32 2.42 -18.00 -2.97
CA LEU A 32 2.53 -18.00 -1.51
C LEU A 32 3.97 -17.97 -1.01
N GLU A 33 4.93 -18.52 -1.77
CA GLU A 33 6.34 -18.48 -1.38
C GLU A 33 6.92 -17.09 -1.61
N GLU A 34 6.60 -16.47 -2.75
CA GLU A 34 6.98 -15.10 -3.04
C GLU A 34 6.30 -14.13 -2.06
N TRP A 35 5.01 -14.32 -1.77
CA TRP A 35 4.31 -13.54 -0.75
C TRP A 35 4.98 -13.62 0.62
N ARG A 36 5.41 -14.82 1.07
CA ARG A 36 6.12 -14.97 2.34
C ARG A 36 7.44 -14.20 2.39
N ARG A 37 8.14 -14.09 1.26
CA ARG A 37 9.40 -13.34 1.17
C ARG A 37 9.13 -11.84 1.19
N GLU A 38 8.21 -11.36 0.36
CA GLU A 38 7.92 -9.93 0.19
C GLU A 38 7.16 -9.36 1.41
N SER A 39 6.30 -10.15 2.07
CA SER A 39 5.52 -9.74 3.25
C SER A 39 6.38 -9.34 4.45
N GLN A 40 7.62 -9.85 4.55
CA GLN A 40 8.56 -9.44 5.59
C GLN A 40 8.95 -7.97 5.50
N ILE A 41 9.08 -7.44 4.28
CA ILE A 41 9.41 -6.03 4.03
C ILE A 41 8.15 -5.17 4.16
N ILE A 42 7.00 -5.69 3.76
CA ILE A 42 5.73 -4.97 3.84
C ILE A 42 5.38 -4.57 5.28
N GLY A 43 5.67 -5.43 6.26
CA GLY A 43 5.51 -5.08 7.67
C GLY A 43 6.31 -3.86 8.10
N SER A 44 7.55 -3.70 7.60
CA SER A 44 8.36 -2.52 7.91
C SER A 44 7.92 -1.27 7.16
N ILE A 45 7.37 -1.42 5.94
CA ILE A 45 6.75 -0.32 5.18
C ILE A 45 5.53 0.22 5.93
N PHE A 46 4.63 -0.65 6.39
CA PHE A 46 3.47 -0.22 7.19
C PHE A 46 3.89 0.42 8.52
N ALA A 47 4.88 -0.15 9.21
CA ALA A 47 5.41 0.42 10.45
C ALA A 47 6.07 1.79 10.25
N GLY A 48 6.64 2.06 9.07
CA GLY A 48 7.22 3.35 8.71
C GLY A 48 6.23 4.36 8.13
N ALA A 49 4.98 3.98 7.89
CA ALA A 49 3.99 4.86 7.30
C ALA A 49 3.43 5.85 8.33
N SER A 50 3.27 7.11 7.94
CA SER A 50 2.60 8.11 8.78
C SER A 50 1.12 7.80 8.98
N VAL A 51 0.47 7.24 7.95
CA VAL A 51 -0.95 6.86 7.94
C VAL A 51 -1.10 5.63 7.05
N THR A 52 -1.95 4.69 7.46
CA THR A 52 -2.36 3.53 6.65
C THR A 52 -3.84 3.63 6.32
N ILE A 53 -4.18 3.55 5.02
CA ILE A 53 -5.56 3.54 4.53
C ILE A 53 -5.91 2.07 4.23
N ALA A 54 -6.90 1.53 4.94
CA ALA A 54 -7.42 0.18 4.71
C ALA A 54 -8.83 0.28 4.09
N ALA A 55 -9.15 -0.59 3.13
CA ALA A 55 -10.41 -0.62 2.39
C ALA A 55 -10.95 -2.05 2.30
#